data_AF-A0A2G4RBU3-F1
#
_entry.id   AF-A0A2G4RBU3-F1
#
_cell.length_a   1.000
_cell.length_b   1.000
_cell.length_c   1.000
_cell.angle_alpha   90.00
_cell.angle_beta   90.00
_cell.angle_gamma   90.00
#
_symmetry.space_group_name_H-M   'P 1'
#
loop_
_entity.id
_entity.type
_entity.pdbx_description
1 polymer ?
#
loop_
_entity_poly.entity_id
_entity_poly.type
_entity_poly.pdbx_seq_one_letter_code
_entity_poly.pdbx_strand_id
1 'polypeptide(L)' 'MGHNYAKPLTSGQKMERLLARIPPGWHIALERQTGEATWRALTHAPDKEGSWSTPHADPADALEEAWRNNRSVLV' A
#
# COMPACT_ATOMS: atom_id res chain seq x y z
N MET A 1 -11.51 32.51 10.47
CA MET A 1 -11.60 31.07 10.14
C MET A 1 -10.36 30.70 9.36
N GLY A 2 -9.39 30.03 9.99
CA GLY A 2 -8.16 29.61 9.31
C GLY A 2 -8.46 28.40 8.43
N HIS A 3 -8.35 28.57 7.11
CA HIS A 3 -8.44 27.44 6.18
C HIS A 3 -7.22 26.55 6.41
N ASN A 4 -7.48 25.30 6.81
CA ASN A 4 -6.44 24.32 7.08
C ASN A 4 -5.88 23.83 5.73
N TYR A 5 -4.85 24.51 5.22
CA TYR A 5 -4.14 24.09 4.01
C TYR A 5 -3.18 22.93 4.33
N ALA A 6 -3.73 21.80 4.76
CA ALA A 6 -2.95 20.57 4.83
C ALA A 6 -2.58 20.18 3.40
N LYS A 7 -1.30 20.32 3.03
CA LYS A 7 -0.80 19.81 1.75
C LYS A 7 -1.08 18.30 1.69
N PRO A 8 -1.55 17.77 0.55
CA PRO A 8 -1.67 16.33 0.38
C PRO A 8 -0.33 15.64 0.69
N LEU A 9 -0.39 14.51 1.38
CA LEU A 9 0.80 13.74 1.70
C LEU A 9 1.48 13.32 0.40
N THR A 10 2.81 13.45 0.36
CA THR A 10 3.60 12.89 -0.73
C THR A 10 3.52 11.36 -0.69
N SER A 11 3.80 10.70 -1.82
CA SER A 11 3.87 9.22 -1.89
C SER A 11 4.80 8.65 -0.80
N GLY A 12 5.96 9.26 -0.58
CA GLY A 12 6.89 8.85 0.48
C GLY A 12 6.31 8.95 1.89
N GLN A 13 5.59 10.03 2.20
CA GLN A 13 4.92 10.18 3.50
C GLN A 13 3.77 9.18 3.67
N LYS A 14 3.03 8.87 2.61
CA LYS A 14 2.01 7.80 2.64
C LYS A 14 2.66 6.44 2.91
N MET A 15 3.74 6.12 2.20
CA MET A 15 4.48 4.88 2.37
C MET A 15 4.99 4.69 3.79
N GLU A 16 5.65 5.70 4.37
CA GLU A 16 6.14 5.64 5.75
C GLU A 16 5.00 5.33 6.74
N ARG A 17 3.86 6.03 6.59
CA ARG A 17 2.68 5.78 7.42
C ARG A 17 2.07 4.39 7.23
N LEU A 18 2.11 3.83 6.01
CA LEU A 18 1.62 2.48 5.74
C LEU A 18 2.54 1.44 6.36
N LEU A 19 3.85 1.55 6.15
CA LEU A 19 4.84 0.63 6.71
C LEU A 19 4.82 0.63 8.24
N ALA A 20 4.57 1.78 8.88
CA ALA A 20 4.40 1.86 10.32
C ALA A 20 3.12 1.16 10.85
N ARG A 21 2.14 0.90 9.99
CA ARG A 21 0.85 0.28 10.36
C ARG A 21 0.74 -1.19 9.98
N ILE A 22 1.46 -1.61 8.93
CA ILE A 22 1.51 -3.02 8.55
C ILE A 22 2.28 -3.78 9.64
N PRO A 23 1.74 -4.89 10.20
CA PRO A 23 2.40 -5.58 11.29
C PRO A 23 3.81 -6.04 10.92
N PRO A 24 4.78 -5.93 11.85
CA PRO A 24 6.13 -6.41 11.61
C PRO A 24 6.10 -7.93 11.34
N GLY A 25 6.75 -8.35 10.26
CA GLY A 25 6.80 -9.76 9.82
C GLY A 25 5.88 -10.10 8.65
N TRP A 26 5.00 -9.20 8.22
CA TRP A 26 4.26 -9.40 6.97
C TRP A 26 5.18 -9.32 5.76
N HIS A 27 4.88 -10.13 4.75
CA HIS A 27 5.51 -10.00 3.45
C HIS A 27 5.00 -8.73 2.76
N ILE A 28 5.89 -8.00 2.09
CA ILE A 28 5.56 -6.84 1.26
C ILE A 28 6.35 -6.97 -0.04
N ALA A 29 5.64 -6.93 -1.17
CA ALA A 29 6.24 -6.80 -2.49
C ALA A 29 5.61 -5.63 -3.23
N LEU A 30 6.43 -4.93 -4.01
CA LEU A 30 6.04 -3.78 -4.80
C LEU A 30 6.67 -3.87 -6.18
N GLU A 31 5.85 -3.83 -7.23
CA GLU A 31 6.30 -4.08 -8.58
C GLU A 31 5.81 -3.00 -9.53
N ARG A 32 6.74 -2.39 -10.28
CA ARG A 32 6.40 -1.55 -11.43
C ARG A 32 6.00 -2.45 -12.60
N GLN A 33 4.86 -2.16 -13.23
CA GLN A 33 4.41 -2.92 -14.40
C GLN A 33 5.23 -2.54 -15.63
N THR A 34 5.70 -3.54 -16.38
CA THR A 34 6.51 -3.29 -17.58
C THR A 34 5.63 -2.73 -18.70
N GLY A 35 6.07 -1.66 -19.35
CA GLY A 35 5.32 -1.01 -20.42
C GLY A 35 4.22 -0.04 -19.94
N GLU A 36 3.96 0.01 -18.63
CA GLU A 36 3.00 0.92 -18.02
C GLU A 36 3.67 1.78 -16.94
N ALA A 37 3.21 3.01 -16.76
CA ALA A 37 3.66 3.88 -15.66
C ALA A 37 2.92 3.59 -14.34
N THR A 38 2.64 2.31 -14.07
CA THR A 38 1.80 1.84 -12.95
C THR A 38 2.56 0.86 -12.05
N TRP A 39 2.02 0.67 -10.86
CA TRP A 39 2.53 -0.16 -9.78
C TRP A 39 1.45 -1.12 -9.31
N ARG A 40 1.86 -2.33 -8.93
CA ARG A 40 1.03 -3.24 -8.13
C ARG A 40 1.78 -3.61 -6.86
N ALA A 41 1.04 -3.96 -5.82
CA ALA A 41 1.60 -4.36 -4.56
C ALA A 41 0.98 -5.68 -4.07
N LEU A 42 1.71 -6.38 -3.22
CA LEU A 42 1.25 -7.55 -2.48
C LEU A 42 1.67 -7.37 -1.04
N THR A 43 0.76 -7.60 -0.10
CA THR A 43 1.12 -7.71 1.31
C THR A 43 0.19 -8.65 2.05
N HIS A 44 0.76 -9.52 2.89
CA HIS A 44 0.01 -10.52 3.64
C HIS A 44 0.79 -10.97 4.88
N ALA A 45 0.05 -11.54 5.84
CA ALA A 45 0.64 -12.17 7.00
C ALA A 45 1.51 -13.39 6.61
N PRO A 46 2.44 -13.81 7.47
CA PRO A 46 3.12 -15.10 7.32
C PRO A 46 2.10 -16.23 7.09
N ASP A 47 2.48 -17.20 6.28
CA ASP A 47 1.70 -18.42 6.02
C ASP A 47 0.31 -18.20 5.39
N LYS A 48 0.08 -17.02 4.80
CA LYS A 48 -1.09 -16.71 3.98
C LYS A 48 -0.66 -16.42 2.55
N GLU A 49 -1.48 -16.80 1.59
CA GLU A 49 -1.35 -16.30 0.22
C GLU A 49 -2.13 -14.99 0.11
N GLY A 50 -1.42 -13.90 -0.22
CA GLY A 50 -2.05 -12.60 -0.40
C GLY A 50 -2.60 -12.40 -1.81
N SER A 51 -3.53 -11.45 -1.93
CA SER A 51 -3.96 -10.92 -3.22
C SER A 51 -3.15 -9.68 -3.60
N TRP A 52 -2.72 -9.62 -4.86
CA TRP A 52 -2.16 -8.41 -5.44
C TRP A 52 -3.22 -7.30 -5.50
N SER A 53 -2.80 -6.05 -5.38
CA SER A 53 -3.63 -4.89 -5.71
C SER A 53 -3.91 -4.82 -7.22
N THR A 54 -4.93 -4.06 -7.58
CA THR A 54 -5.03 -3.53 -8.94
C THR A 54 -3.84 -2.59 -9.26
N PRO A 55 -3.56 -2.28 -10.55
CA PRO A 55 -2.51 -1.33 -10.91
C PRO A 55 -2.87 0.11 -10.52
N HIS A 56 -1.94 0.82 -9.87
CA HIS A 56 -2.04 2.23 -9.48
C HIS A 56 -0.90 3.07 -10.03
N ALA A 57 -1.13 4.35 -10.29
CA ALA A 57 -0.05 5.27 -10.66
C ALA A 57 0.93 5.54 -9.51
N ASP A 58 0.43 5.51 -8.26
CA ASP A 58 1.21 5.75 -7.05
C ASP A 58 1.52 4.43 -6.31
N PRO A 59 2.78 4.17 -5.94
CA PRO A 59 3.17 2.96 -5.23
C PRO A 59 2.53 2.83 -3.84
N ALA A 60 2.29 3.95 -3.14
CA ALA A 60 1.68 3.95 -1.82
C ALA A 60 0.20 3.56 -1.90
N ASP A 61 -0.50 4.03 -2.93
CA ASP A 61 -1.91 3.69 -3.13
C ASP A 61 -2.05 2.20 -3.49
N ALA A 62 -1.14 1.63 -4.29
CA ALA A 62 -1.08 0.19 -4.54
C ALA A 62 -0.89 -0.61 -3.24
N LEU A 63 0.09 -0.22 -2.40
CA LEU A 63 0.34 -0.91 -1.14
C LEU A 63 -0.84 -0.78 -0.16
N GLU A 64 -1.47 0.39 -0.10
CA GLU A 64 -2.65 0.58 0.75
C GLU A 64 -3.80 -0.34 0.34
N GLU A 65 -4.09 -0.47 -0.96
CA GLU A 65 -5.11 -1.39 -1.44
C GLU A 65 -4.75 -2.84 -1.11
N ALA A 66 -3.52 -3.28 -1.42
CA ALA A 66 -3.07 -4.64 -1.09
C ALA A 66 -3.23 -4.92 0.42
N TRP A 67 -2.87 -3.97 1.28
CA TRP A 67 -3.04 -4.14 2.72
C TRP A 67 -4.51 -4.21 3.13
N ARG A 68 -5.37 -3.37 2.55
CA ARG A 68 -6.82 -3.40 2.83
C ARG A 68 -7.47 -4.71 2.41
N ASN A 69 -7.05 -5.28 1.28
CA ASN A 69 -7.57 -6.55 0.75
C ASN A 69 -7.19 -7.74 1.64
N ASN A 70 -5.99 -7.73 2.22
CA ASN A 70 -5.46 -8.89 2.95
C ASN A 70 -5.63 -8.77 4.48
N ARG A 71 -5.82 -7.56 5.02
CA ARG A 71 -6.07 -7.35 6.46
C ARG A 71 -7.48 -7.71 6.92
N SER A 72 -8.46 -7.70 6.01
CA SER A 72 -9.85 -8.10 6.32
C SER A 72 -9.99 -9.60 6.56
N VAL A 73 -8.98 -10.39 6.17
CA VAL A 73 -8.91 -11.84 6.37
C VAL A 73 -8.49 -12.22 7.80
N LEU A 74 -8.17 -11.24 8.66
CA LEU A 74 -7.68 -11.44 10.03
C LEU A 74 -8.75 -11.27 11.11
N VAL A 75 -10.00 -11.64 10.82
CA VAL A 75 -11.06 -11.75 11.84
C VAL A 75 -11.01 -13.14 12.47
#